data_AF-A0A6A4B0V3-F1
#
_entry.id   AF-A0A6A4B0V3-F1
#
_cell.length_a   1.000
_cell.length_b   1.000
_cell.length_c   1.000
_cell.angle_alpha   90.00
_cell.angle_beta   90.00
_cell.angle_gamma   90.00
#
_symmetry.space_group_name_H-M   'P 1'
#
loop_
_entity.id
_entity.type
_entity.pdbx_description
1 polymer ?
#
loop_
_entity_poly.entity_id
_entity_poly.type
_entity_poly.pdbx_seq_one_letter_code
_entity_poly.pdbx_strand_id
1 'polypeptide(L)'
;MDLLDVIQNEVLKQKEEKALNNFSRVSDFRGFISESRPDPDVSVTLKLCCLSAERLDGGHGTRITGVDASQRAEFEPTSNALADLTPLKRKPYIAQVTVWDAKTKKGSFSKTNIEFQPGAVYVFR
;
A
#
# COMPACT_ATOMS: atom_id res chain seq x y z
N MET A 1 -5.69 -21.64 -32.24
CA MET A 1 -4.79 -21.15 -31.19
C MET A 1 -4.56 -22.30 -30.24
N ASP A 2 -3.30 -22.60 -29.94
CA ASP A 2 -2.97 -23.57 -28.90
C ASP A 2 -3.29 -22.97 -27.53
N LEU A 3 -3.82 -23.79 -26.61
CA LEU A 3 -4.15 -23.35 -25.24
C LEU A 3 -2.89 -22.87 -24.50
N LEU A 4 -1.74 -23.49 -24.78
CA LEU A 4 -0.46 -23.08 -24.23
C LEU A 4 -0.05 -21.67 -24.67
N ASP A 5 -0.24 -21.32 -25.94
CA ASP A 5 0.09 -19.99 -26.46
C ASP A 5 -0.78 -18.89 -25.81
N VAL A 6 -2.07 -19.18 -25.59
CA VAL A 6 -2.98 -18.26 -24.90
C VAL A 6 -2.55 -18.04 -23.44
N ILE A 7 -2.21 -19.12 -22.73
CA ILE A 7 -1.74 -19.02 -21.33
C ILE A 7 -0.42 -18.25 -21.24
N GLN A 8 0.53 -18.50 -22.15
CA GLN A 8 1.82 -17.82 -22.15
C GLN A 8 1.68 -16.32 -22.42
N ASN A 9 0.81 -15.93 -23.35
CA ASN A 9 0.51 -14.52 -23.62
C ASN A 9 -0.15 -13.85 -22.40
N GLU A 10 -1.07 -14.52 -21.72
CA GLU A 10 -1.68 -13.98 -20.50
C GLU A 10 -0.64 -13.78 -19.38
N VAL A 11 0.27 -14.74 -19.20
CA VAL A 11 1.36 -14.61 -18.23
C VAL A 11 2.31 -13.46 -18.58
N LEU A 12 2.58 -13.23 -19.87
CA LEU A 12 3.41 -12.10 -20.30
C LEU A 12 2.72 -10.77 -20.00
N LYS A 13 1.43 -10.66 -20.33
CA LYS A 13 0.61 -9.48 -20.04
C LYS A 13 0.54 -9.18 -18.54
N GLN A 14 0.36 -10.21 -17.70
CA GLN A 14 0.41 -10.06 -16.24
C GLN A 14 1.76 -9.52 -15.74
N LYS A 15 2.88 -9.92 -16.34
CA LYS A 15 4.21 -9.40 -15.99
C LYS A 15 4.36 -7.93 -16.37
N GLU A 16 3.85 -7.54 -17.55
CA GLU A 16 3.86 -6.16 -18.03
C GLU A 16 2.99 -5.25 -17.14
N GLU A 17 1.76 -5.68 -16.84
CA GLU A 17 0.85 -4.96 -15.95
C GLU A 17 1.45 -4.78 -14.54
N LYS A 18 2.08 -5.83 -13.99
CA LYS A 18 2.75 -5.77 -12.68
C LYS A 18 3.95 -4.81 -12.68
N ALA A 19 4.64 -4.66 -13.81
CA ALA A 19 5.72 -3.69 -13.95
C ALA A 19 5.19 -2.24 -14.00
N LEU A 20 4.01 -2.03 -14.59
CA LEU A 20 3.37 -0.72 -14.72
C LEU A 20 2.67 -0.26 -13.44
N ASN A 21 2.13 -1.20 -12.64
CA ASN A 21 1.35 -0.90 -11.45
C ASN A 21 2.20 -0.65 -10.19
N ASN A 22 3.29 0.11 -10.32
CA ASN A 22 4.18 0.47 -9.22
C ASN A 22 4.07 1.96 -8.90
N PHE A 23 3.59 2.26 -7.69
CA PHE A 23 3.30 3.63 -7.27
C PHE A 23 4.13 4.01 -6.05
N SER A 24 4.79 5.17 -6.12
CA SER A 24 5.49 5.79 -4.99
C SER A 24 4.89 7.14 -4.56
N ARG A 25 3.89 7.62 -5.31
CA ARG A 25 3.14 8.85 -5.03
C ARG A 25 1.67 8.52 -4.80
N VAL A 26 1.07 9.14 -3.80
CA VAL A 26 -0.33 8.98 -3.43
C VAL A 26 -1.24 9.50 -4.55
N SER A 27 -0.87 10.60 -5.21
CA SER A 27 -1.62 11.15 -6.34
C SER A 27 -1.77 10.14 -7.48
N ASP A 28 -0.66 9.50 -7.85
CA ASP A 28 -0.59 8.61 -9.00
C ASP A 28 -1.41 7.34 -8.73
N PHE A 29 -1.29 6.79 -7.52
CA PHE A 29 -2.09 5.65 -7.09
C PHE A 29 -3.60 5.96 -7.06
N ARG A 30 -3.97 7.15 -6.55
CA ARG A 30 -5.38 7.60 -6.53
C ARG A 30 -5.93 7.83 -7.94
N GLY A 31 -5.13 8.43 -8.80
CA GLY A 31 -5.44 8.65 -10.22
C GLY A 31 -5.70 7.33 -10.90
N PHE A 32 -4.78 6.36 -10.76
CA PHE A 32 -4.96 4.99 -11.26
C PHE A 32 -6.30 4.39 -10.84
N ILE A 33 -6.60 4.29 -9.54
CA ILE A 33 -7.87 3.71 -9.06
C ILE A 33 -9.09 4.41 -9.68
N SER A 34 -9.05 5.73 -9.77
CA SER A 34 -10.20 6.54 -10.19
C SER A 34 -10.42 6.49 -11.71
N GLU A 35 -9.34 6.47 -12.48
CA GLU A 35 -9.34 6.51 -13.94
C GLU A 35 -9.46 5.12 -14.55
N SER A 36 -8.65 4.15 -14.09
CA SER A 36 -8.61 2.81 -14.67
C SER A 36 -9.69 1.89 -14.11
N ARG A 37 -10.20 2.17 -12.91
CA ARG A 37 -11.20 1.33 -12.20
C ARG A 37 -10.81 -0.16 -12.26
N PRO A 38 -9.65 -0.51 -11.69
CA PRO A 38 -9.04 -1.81 -11.91
C PRO A 38 -9.94 -2.94 -11.39
N ASP A 39 -9.89 -4.08 -12.08
CA ASP A 39 -10.56 -5.30 -11.63
C ASP A 39 -9.99 -5.81 -10.30
N PRO A 40 -10.77 -6.58 -9.51
CA PRO A 40 -10.35 -7.06 -8.19
C PRO A 40 -9.08 -7.92 -8.16
N ASP A 41 -8.69 -8.51 -9.29
CA ASP A 41 -7.50 -9.36 -9.45
C ASP A 41 -6.24 -8.58 -9.85
N VAL A 42 -6.39 -7.28 -10.17
CA VAL A 42 -5.26 -6.41 -10.49
C VAL A 42 -4.39 -6.20 -9.25
N SER A 43 -3.15 -6.65 -9.34
CA SER A 43 -2.14 -6.44 -8.30
C SER A 43 -1.36 -5.15 -8.52
N VAL A 44 -1.09 -4.43 -7.44
CA VAL A 44 -0.30 -3.19 -7.45
C VAL A 44 0.85 -3.30 -6.45
N THR A 45 1.95 -2.61 -6.72
CA THR A 45 2.99 -2.34 -5.74
C THR A 45 2.87 -0.91 -5.27
N LEU A 46 2.74 -0.69 -3.97
CA LEU A 46 2.60 0.64 -3.38
C LEU A 46 3.72 0.89 -2.38
N LYS A 47 4.52 1.94 -2.61
CA LYS A 47 5.61 2.37 -1.73
C LYS A 47 5.22 3.65 -1.01
N LEU A 48 5.19 3.62 0.33
CA LEU A 48 4.79 4.75 1.16
C LEU A 48 5.78 5.02 2.28
N CYS A 49 5.95 6.29 2.63
CA CYS A 49 6.53 6.69 3.91
C CYS A 49 5.43 6.66 4.98
N CYS A 50 5.63 5.90 6.04
CA CYS A 50 4.64 5.73 7.12
C CYS A 50 4.55 7.02 7.95
N LEU A 51 3.35 7.58 8.09
CA LEU A 51 3.06 8.66 9.02
C LEU A 51 2.64 8.11 10.38
N SER A 52 1.73 7.14 10.36
CA SER A 52 1.20 6.50 11.55
C SER A 52 0.73 5.09 11.24
N ALA A 53 0.73 4.25 12.26
CA ALA A 53 0.17 2.93 12.21
C ALA A 53 -0.64 2.67 13.48
N GLU A 54 -1.82 2.10 13.31
CA GLU A 54 -2.72 1.78 14.41
C GLU A 54 -3.22 0.35 14.28
N ARG A 55 -3.31 -0.36 15.40
CA ARG A 55 -3.94 -1.68 15.44
C ARG A 55 -5.44 -1.51 15.40
N LEU A 56 -6.08 -2.26 14.51
CA LEU A 56 -7.54 -2.28 14.41
C LEU A 56 -8.14 -3.08 15.56
N ASP A 57 -9.33 -2.67 16.00
CA ASP A 57 -10.08 -3.34 17.06
C ASP A 57 -10.25 -4.85 16.77
N GLY A 58 -10.08 -5.67 17.80
CA GLY A 58 -9.97 -7.13 17.67
C GLY A 58 -8.56 -7.64 17.34
N GLY A 59 -7.62 -6.74 17.05
CA GLY A 59 -6.19 -7.08 16.96
C GLY A 59 -5.89 -8.07 15.83
N HIS A 60 -6.58 -7.95 14.70
CA HIS A 60 -6.38 -8.81 13.53
C HIS A 60 -5.72 -8.10 12.34
N GLY A 61 -5.39 -6.82 12.47
CA GLY A 61 -4.73 -6.07 11.41
C GLY A 61 -4.22 -4.71 11.88
N THR A 62 -3.35 -4.14 11.06
CA THR A 62 -2.75 -2.83 11.27
C THR A 62 -3.16 -1.90 10.12
N ARG A 63 -3.79 -0.77 10.43
CA ARG A 63 -4.04 0.29 9.46
C ARG A 63 -2.85 1.25 9.47
N ILE A 64 -2.27 1.43 8.29
CA ILE A 64 -1.11 2.27 8.05
C ILE A 64 -1.58 3.47 7.27
N THR A 65 -1.25 4.66 7.75
CA THR A 65 -1.43 5.90 7.00
C THR A 65 -0.06 6.33 6.50
N GLY A 66 0.08 6.51 5.18
CA GLY A 66 1.34 6.88 4.56
C GLY A 66 1.20 8.01 3.55
N VAL A 67 2.33 8.60 3.21
CA VAL A 67 2.52 9.64 2.19
C VAL A 67 3.48 9.15 1.11
N ASP A 68 3.71 9.97 0.09
CA ASP A 68 4.71 9.73 -0.94
C ASP A 68 6.04 9.25 -0.34
N ALA A 69 6.61 8.22 -0.94
CA ALA A 69 7.85 7.62 -0.43
C ALA A 69 9.03 8.61 -0.38
N SER A 70 9.03 9.61 -1.25
CA SER A 70 10.05 10.67 -1.30
C SER A 70 10.04 11.56 -0.06
N GLN A 71 8.92 11.67 0.65
CA GLN A 71 8.81 12.50 1.86
C GLN A 71 9.59 11.96 3.05
N ARG A 72 10.20 10.78 2.93
CA ARG A 72 11.14 10.26 3.93
C ARG A 72 12.27 11.25 4.24
N ALA A 73 12.77 11.97 3.23
CA ALA A 73 13.85 12.94 3.42
C ALA A 73 13.42 14.17 4.24
N GLU A 74 12.12 14.51 4.20
CA GLU A 74 11.52 15.69 4.82
C GLU A 74 10.36 15.28 5.74
N PHE A 75 10.55 14.16 6.45
CA PHE A 75 9.47 13.50 7.18
C PHE A 75 8.84 14.41 8.23
N GLU A 76 9.66 15.00 9.10
CA GLU A 76 9.18 15.85 10.20
C GLU A 76 8.42 17.10 9.69
N PRO A 77 8.98 17.92 8.77
CA PRO A 77 8.22 19.01 8.15
C PRO A 77 6.90 18.57 7.52
N THR A 78 6.92 17.46 6.78
CA THR A 78 5.72 16.93 6.11
C THR A 78 4.66 16.50 7.11
N SER A 79 5.06 15.76 8.15
CA SER A 79 4.17 15.28 9.20
C SER A 79 3.49 16.45 9.93
N ASN A 80 4.27 17.47 10.30
CA ASN A 80 3.76 18.66 10.97
C ASN A 80 2.78 19.45 10.09
N ALA A 81 3.15 19.72 8.83
CA ALA A 81 2.27 20.42 7.91
C ALA A 81 0.95 19.68 7.66
N LEU A 82 0.98 18.34 7.61
CA LEU A 82 -0.24 17.52 7.47
C LEU A 82 -1.09 17.48 8.74
N ALA A 83 -0.51 17.68 9.93
CA ALA A 83 -1.23 17.76 11.19
C ALA A 83 -2.04 19.06 11.30
N ASP A 84 -1.57 20.15 10.71
CA ASP A 84 -2.25 21.46 10.69
C ASP A 84 -3.44 21.49 9.72
N LEU A 85 -3.54 20.53 8.80
CA LEU A 85 -4.64 20.43 7.86
C LEU A 85 -5.89 19.81 8.49
N THR A 86 -7.06 20.32 8.10
CA THR A 86 -8.32 19.64 8.40
C THR A 86 -8.35 18.25 7.73
N PRO A 87 -9.09 17.28 8.29
CA PRO A 87 -9.13 15.92 7.74
C PRO A 87 -9.46 15.86 6.25
N LEU A 88 -10.38 16.73 5.78
CA LEU A 88 -10.79 16.79 4.38
C LEU A 88 -9.67 17.30 3.47
N LYS A 89 -8.90 18.31 3.92
CA LYS A 89 -7.77 18.86 3.18
C LYS A 89 -6.54 17.95 3.22
N ARG A 90 -6.42 17.09 4.24
CA ARG A 90 -5.34 16.10 4.36
C ARG A 90 -5.51 14.92 3.40
N LYS A 91 -6.75 14.53 3.09
CA LYS A 91 -7.10 13.33 2.32
C LYS A 91 -6.32 13.15 1.00
N PRO A 92 -6.09 14.17 0.16
CA PRO A 92 -5.38 14.00 -1.11
C PRO A 92 -3.92 13.53 -0.95
N TYR A 93 -3.27 13.88 0.16
CA TYR A 93 -1.84 13.65 0.38
C TYR A 93 -1.53 12.33 1.08
N ILE A 94 -2.55 11.64 1.60
CA ILE A 94 -2.37 10.39 2.34
C ILE A 94 -3.01 9.20 1.61
N ALA A 95 -2.40 8.04 1.76
CA ALA A 95 -3.00 6.75 1.45
C ALA A 95 -3.13 5.93 2.74
N GLN A 96 -4.18 5.12 2.82
CA GLN A 96 -4.37 4.18 3.93
C GLN A 96 -4.34 2.75 3.40
N VAL A 97 -3.52 1.91 4.04
CA VAL A 97 -3.37 0.50 3.73
C VAL A 97 -3.66 -0.30 4.99
N THR A 98 -4.55 -1.29 4.90
CA THR A 98 -4.80 -2.23 5.99
C THR A 98 -4.05 -3.53 5.73
N VAL A 99 -3.14 -3.88 6.62
CA VAL A 99 -2.41 -5.15 6.61
C VAL A 99 -3.05 -6.09 7.63
N TRP A 100 -3.68 -7.16 7.17
CA TRP A 100 -4.29 -8.17 8.02
C TRP A 100 -3.25 -9.19 8.47
N ASP A 101 -3.36 -9.64 9.72
CA ASP A 101 -2.47 -10.66 10.25
C ASP A 101 -2.78 -12.02 9.62
N ALA A 102 -1.74 -12.85 9.50
CA ALA A 102 -1.95 -14.24 9.14
C ALA A 102 -2.79 -14.95 10.21
N LYS A 103 -3.74 -15.78 9.78
CA LYS A 103 -4.44 -16.69 10.70
C LYS A 103 -3.41 -17.59 11.38
N THR A 104 -3.34 -17.53 12.71
CA THR A 104 -2.46 -18.41 13.48
C THR A 104 -2.90 -19.86 13.30
N LYS A 105 -2.02 -20.71 12.77
CA LYS A 105 -2.24 -22.16 12.82
C LYS A 105 -2.13 -22.60 14.29
N LYS A 106 -3.06 -23.43 14.78
CA LYS A 106 -2.97 -24.06 16.11
C LYS A 106 -1.57 -24.68 16.29
N GLY A 107 -0.86 -24.27 17.34
CA GLY A 107 0.50 -24.75 17.65
C GLY A 107 1.65 -23.94 17.06
N SER A 108 1.38 -22.90 16.25
CA SER A 108 2.39 -21.99 15.72
C SER A 108 2.45 -20.71 16.57
N PHE A 109 3.49 -20.55 17.38
CA PHE A 109 3.90 -19.26 17.92
C PHE A 109 4.64 -18.48 16.82
N SER A 110 3.93 -18.04 15.77
CA SER A 110 4.53 -17.13 14.80
C SER A 110 4.66 -15.75 15.44
N LYS A 111 5.81 -15.52 16.07
CA LYS A 111 6.30 -14.18 16.39
C LYS A 111 6.46 -13.42 15.07
N THR A 112 5.60 -12.45 14.83
CA THR A 112 5.90 -11.01 14.88
C THR A 112 4.76 -10.27 14.19
N ASN A 113 3.95 -9.55 14.96
CA ASN A 113 3.18 -8.46 14.37
C ASN A 113 4.22 -7.44 13.87
N ILE A 114 4.20 -7.12 12.57
CA ILE A 114 5.09 -6.10 12.02
C ILE A 114 4.71 -4.78 12.69
N GLU A 115 5.68 -4.18 13.37
CA GLU A 115 5.53 -2.85 13.93
C GLU A 115 5.94 -1.83 12.85
N PHE A 116 4.95 -1.08 12.36
CA PHE A 116 5.17 -0.06 11.35
C PHE A 116 5.57 1.24 12.02
N GLN A 117 6.77 1.73 11.68
CA GLN A 117 7.40 2.87 12.33
C GLN A 117 7.17 4.15 11.52
N PRO A 118 6.74 5.25 12.16
CA PRO A 118 6.73 6.57 11.52
C PRO A 118 8.09 6.92 10.89
N GLY A 119 8.08 7.54 9.72
CA GLY A 119 9.27 7.89 8.95
C GLY A 119 9.92 6.75 8.18
N ALA A 120 9.58 5.48 8.46
CA ALA A 120 10.04 4.34 7.67
C ALA A 120 9.28 4.22 6.35
N VAL A 121 9.97 3.72 5.31
CA VAL A 121 9.36 3.46 4.00
C VAL A 121 9.07 1.99 3.84
N TYR A 122 7.83 1.67 3.51
CA TYR A 122 7.35 0.31 3.29
C TYR A 122 6.92 0.12 1.84
N VAL A 123 7.07 -1.11 1.35
CA VAL A 123 6.60 -1.54 0.02
C VAL A 123 5.55 -2.62 0.24
N PHE A 124 4.32 -2.32 -0.16
CA PHE A 124 3.19 -3.25 -0.15
C PHE A 124 3.04 -3.89 -1.53
N ARG A 125 2.73 -5.19 -1.56
CA ARG A 125 2.57 -6.01 -2.76
C ARG A 125 1.43 -6.98 -2.56
#